data_AF-A0A5N6DJU8-F1
#
_entry.id   AF-A0A5N6DJU8-F1
#
_cell.length_a   1.000
_cell.length_b   1.000
_cell.length_c   1.000
_cell.angle_alpha   90.00
_cell.angle_beta   90.00
_cell.angle_gamma   90.00
#
_symmetry.space_group_name_H-M   'P 1'
#
loop_
_entity.id
_entity.type
_entity.pdbx_description
1 polymer ?
#
loop_
_entity_poly.entity_id
_entity_poly.type
_entity_poly.pdbx_seq_one_letter_code
_entity_poly.pdbx_strand_id
1 'polypeptide(L)'
;MDHADPFLHVQADVLATLQTSRPLFSSYLRIRSLAKSPSNPELQQARSELETTLTELTADLDDLVESVRAIEQDPYRYGLELEEVQRRRKLVEDVGGEIEQMREELQKAVTSSAPTGNSPSGLPNPSDFDNVLSPSADAGGDDYYAALEQQRQMELMHEQDEQLDGVFRTVGNLRQQADDMGRELEEQAVMIGEVDTLADRVGGKLQSGVSKIKYIVRKNEDTMSSFCIAVLIFVLVLLLILVIAL
;
A
#
# COMPACT_ATOMS: atom_id res chain seq x y z
N MET A 1 -31.14 -8.88 3.06
CA MET A 1 -29.78 -8.49 3.48
C MET A 1 -28.98 -8.55 2.21
N ASP A 2 -28.63 -7.40 1.64
CA ASP A 2 -27.77 -7.35 0.47
C ASP A 2 -26.40 -7.84 0.94
N HIS A 3 -26.02 -9.05 0.54
CA HIS A 3 -24.68 -9.57 0.77
C HIS A 3 -23.74 -8.72 -0.07
N ALA A 4 -23.09 -7.74 0.55
CA ALA A 4 -22.07 -6.93 -0.10
C ALA A 4 -21.01 -7.87 -0.71
N ASP A 5 -20.66 -7.61 -1.97
CA ASP A 5 -19.70 -8.43 -2.68
C ASP A 5 -18.34 -8.39 -1.95
N PRO A 6 -17.84 -9.53 -1.43
CA PRO A 6 -16.57 -9.57 -0.70
C PRO A 6 -15.39 -9.09 -1.56
N PHE A 7 -15.50 -9.21 -2.88
CA PHE A 7 -14.49 -8.67 -3.81
C PHE A 7 -14.28 -7.17 -3.62
N LEU A 8 -15.36 -6.41 -3.45
CA LEU A 8 -15.29 -4.95 -3.34
C LEU A 8 -14.62 -4.52 -2.03
N HIS A 9 -14.74 -5.32 -0.97
CA HIS A 9 -14.08 -5.04 0.30
C HIS A 9 -12.57 -5.26 0.19
N VAL A 10 -12.16 -6.42 -0.32
CA VAL A 10 -10.73 -6.75 -0.52
C VAL A 10 -10.11 -5.79 -1.54
N GLN A 11 -10.83 -5.41 -2.59
CA GLN A 11 -10.40 -4.37 -3.52
C GLN A 11 -10.10 -3.05 -2.79
N ALA A 12 -10.96 -2.60 -1.88
CA ALA A 12 -10.75 -1.36 -1.14
C ALA A 12 -9.52 -1.47 -0.23
N ASP A 13 -9.33 -2.62 0.41
CA ASP A 13 -8.19 -2.88 1.29
C ASP A 13 -6.87 -2.91 0.49
N VAL A 14 -6.83 -3.62 -0.65
CA VAL A 14 -5.67 -3.64 -1.55
C VAL A 14 -5.32 -2.24 -2.05
N LEU A 15 -6.32 -1.46 -2.46
CA LEU A 15 -6.09 -0.08 -2.90
C LEU A 15 -5.56 0.81 -1.76
N ALA A 16 -6.08 0.64 -0.54
CA ALA A 16 -5.60 1.38 0.63
C ALA A 16 -4.15 1.00 0.96
N THR A 17 -3.82 -0.29 0.97
CA THR A 17 -2.46 -0.77 1.22
C THR A 17 -1.50 -0.30 0.12
N LEU A 18 -1.92 -0.32 -1.15
CA LEU A 18 -1.14 0.21 -2.28
C LEU A 18 -0.87 1.71 -2.14
N GLN A 19 -1.84 2.49 -1.67
CA GLN A 19 -1.64 3.91 -1.37
C GLN A 19 -0.59 4.13 -0.27
N THR A 20 -0.49 3.23 0.72
CA THR A 20 0.55 3.30 1.75
C THR A 20 1.91 2.80 1.28
N SER A 21 1.98 1.88 0.31
CA SER A 21 3.25 1.35 -0.20
C SER A 21 3.98 2.34 -1.12
N ARG A 22 3.26 3.17 -1.88
CA ARG A 22 3.83 4.23 -2.75
C ARG A 22 4.78 5.21 -2.01
N PRO A 23 4.39 5.85 -0.89
CA PRO A 23 5.29 6.74 -0.15
C PRO A 23 6.46 5.98 0.50
N LEU A 24 6.25 4.74 0.95
CA LEU A 24 7.33 3.88 1.46
C LEU A 24 8.37 3.60 0.37
N PHE A 25 7.93 3.30 -0.84
CA PHE A 25 8.79 3.09 -2.01
C PHE A 25 9.56 4.36 -2.39
N SER A 26 8.89 5.52 -2.43
CA SER A 26 9.55 6.81 -2.69
C SER A 26 10.59 7.15 -1.61
N SER A 27 10.27 6.91 -0.34
CA SER A 27 11.22 7.10 0.77
C SER A 27 12.43 6.17 0.61
N TYR A 28 12.21 4.90 0.28
CA TYR A 28 13.27 3.93 0.01
C TYR A 28 14.18 4.39 -1.14
N LEU A 29 13.62 4.79 -2.28
CA LEU A 29 14.38 5.30 -3.42
C LEU A 29 15.18 6.57 -3.07
N ARG A 30 14.60 7.47 -2.28
CA ARG A 30 15.27 8.68 -1.80
C ARG A 30 16.44 8.33 -0.90
N ILE A 31 16.24 7.48 0.10
CA ILE A 31 17.30 7.06 1.03
C ILE A 31 18.39 6.31 0.26
N ARG A 32 18.03 5.46 -0.71
CA ARG A 32 18.97 4.78 -1.62
C ARG A 32 19.83 5.79 -2.38
N SER A 33 19.24 6.87 -2.89
CA SER A 33 19.99 7.89 -3.63
C SER A 33 20.94 8.72 -2.76
N LEU A 34 20.66 8.84 -1.45
CA LEU A 34 21.44 9.61 -0.50
C LEU A 34 22.48 8.76 0.26
N ALA A 35 22.23 7.46 0.40
CA ALA A 35 23.06 6.57 1.18
C ALA A 35 24.33 6.18 0.41
N LYS A 36 25.48 6.69 0.86
CA LYS A 36 26.83 6.32 0.35
C LYS A 36 27.26 4.89 0.72
N SER A 37 26.54 4.22 1.64
CA SER A 37 26.83 2.85 2.06
C SER A 37 25.56 2.00 2.08
N PRO A 38 25.59 0.78 1.52
CA PRO A 38 24.47 -0.16 1.54
C PRO A 38 24.14 -0.70 2.95
N SER A 39 25.02 -0.48 3.94
CA SER A 39 24.84 -0.90 5.32
C SER A 39 24.14 0.14 6.21
N ASN A 40 23.52 1.18 5.62
CA ASN A 40 22.81 2.17 6.40
C ASN A 40 21.59 1.52 7.08
N PRO A 41 21.46 1.58 8.42
CA PRO A 41 20.32 0.98 9.12
C PRO A 41 18.97 1.52 8.65
N GLU A 42 18.90 2.80 8.25
CA GLU A 42 17.67 3.40 7.72
C GLU A 42 17.25 2.77 6.37
N LEU A 43 18.23 2.44 5.52
CA LEU A 43 17.96 1.78 4.23
C LEU A 43 17.49 0.35 4.44
N GLN A 44 18.11 -0.38 5.38
CA GLN A 44 17.70 -1.74 5.73
C GLN A 44 16.30 -1.78 6.33
N GLN A 45 15.98 -0.83 7.22
CA GLN A 45 14.65 -0.70 7.80
C GLN A 45 13.60 -0.37 6.74
N ALA A 46 13.82 0.66 5.92
CA ALA A 46 12.90 1.06 4.85
C ALA A 46 12.67 -0.08 3.84
N ARG A 47 13.72 -0.84 3.53
CA ARG A 47 13.62 -2.05 2.70
C ARG A 47 12.75 -3.11 3.36
N SER A 48 13.04 -3.47 4.62
CA SER A 48 12.30 -4.54 5.31
C SER A 48 10.82 -4.22 5.46
N GLU A 49 10.50 -2.95 5.71
CA GLU A 49 9.13 -2.46 5.80
C GLU A 49 8.42 -2.58 4.44
N LEU A 50 9.05 -2.09 3.36
CA LEU A 50 8.52 -2.23 2.00
C LEU A 50 8.37 -3.70 1.57
N GLU A 51 9.34 -4.55 1.89
CA GLU A 51 9.30 -5.97 1.54
C GLU A 51 8.16 -6.70 2.25
N THR A 52 7.89 -6.32 3.51
CA THR A 52 6.75 -6.86 4.28
C THR A 52 5.43 -6.43 3.67
N THR A 53 5.26 -5.14 3.39
CA THR A 53 4.01 -4.61 2.82
C THR A 53 3.75 -5.12 1.40
N LEU A 54 4.78 -5.23 0.55
CA LEU A 54 4.64 -5.83 -0.79
C LEU A 54 4.29 -7.32 -0.73
N THR A 55 4.76 -8.04 0.29
CA THR A 55 4.43 -9.46 0.46
C THR A 55 2.96 -9.64 0.88
N GLU A 56 2.47 -8.79 1.79
CA GLU A 56 1.05 -8.74 2.16
C GLU A 56 0.17 -8.40 0.95
N LEU A 57 0.50 -7.32 0.22
CA LEU A 57 -0.20 -6.91 -1.00
C LEU A 57 -0.26 -8.00 -2.08
N THR A 58 0.80 -8.81 -2.20
CA THR A 58 0.83 -9.90 -3.20
C THR A 58 -0.08 -11.05 -2.80
N ALA A 59 -0.15 -11.37 -1.50
CA ALA A 59 -1.09 -12.38 -1.02
C ALA A 59 -2.54 -11.95 -1.26
N ASP A 60 -2.88 -10.69 -0.93
CA ASP A 60 -4.22 -10.16 -1.17
C ASP A 60 -4.55 -10.10 -2.68
N LEU A 61 -3.56 -9.76 -3.52
CA LEU A 61 -3.72 -9.75 -4.96
C LEU A 61 -3.93 -11.17 -5.52
N ASP A 62 -3.20 -12.17 -5.04
CA ASP A 62 -3.35 -13.56 -5.47
C ASP A 62 -4.78 -14.07 -5.19
N ASP A 63 -5.34 -13.73 -4.03
CA ASP A 63 -6.74 -14.02 -3.69
C ASP A 63 -7.72 -13.33 -4.64
N LEU A 64 -7.45 -12.06 -5.01
CA LEU A 64 -8.24 -11.35 -6.02
C LEU A 64 -8.13 -11.99 -7.40
N VAL A 65 -6.94 -12.40 -7.84
CA VAL A 65 -6.73 -13.11 -9.11
C VAL A 65 -7.56 -14.40 -9.15
N GLU A 66 -7.52 -15.19 -8.07
CA GLU A 66 -8.28 -16.43 -7.98
C GLU A 66 -9.79 -16.16 -8.02
N SER A 67 -10.25 -15.11 -7.33
CA SER A 67 -11.66 -14.71 -7.34
C SER A 67 -12.14 -14.29 -8.74
N VAL A 68 -11.34 -13.51 -9.49
CA VAL A 68 -11.66 -13.11 -10.86
C VAL A 68 -11.69 -14.32 -11.77
N ARG A 69 -10.72 -15.24 -11.64
CA ARG A 69 -10.67 -16.48 -12.42
C ARG A 69 -11.88 -17.39 -12.18
N ALA A 70 -12.40 -17.44 -10.96
CA ALA A 70 -13.62 -18.18 -10.63
C ALA A 70 -14.86 -17.50 -11.26
N ILE A 71 -14.92 -16.17 -11.24
CA ILE A 71 -16.00 -15.39 -11.83
C ILE A 71 -16.00 -15.49 -13.36
N GLU A 72 -14.83 -15.52 -14.01
CA GLU A 72 -14.70 -15.66 -15.46
C GLU A 72 -15.27 -16.97 -16.00
N GLN A 73 -15.25 -18.04 -15.21
CA GLN A 73 -15.77 -19.35 -15.62
C GLN A 73 -17.31 -19.36 -15.67
N ASP A 74 -17.98 -18.71 -14.71
CA ASP A 74 -19.45 -18.65 -14.64
C ASP A 74 -19.98 -17.27 -14.17
N PRO A 75 -19.91 -16.20 -14.99
CA PRO A 75 -20.33 -14.85 -14.57
C PRO A 75 -21.80 -14.75 -14.15
N TYR A 76 -22.67 -15.48 -14.87
CA TYR A 76 -24.12 -15.47 -14.63
C TYR A 76 -24.52 -16.10 -13.30
N ARG A 77 -23.70 -17.01 -12.75
CA ARG A 77 -23.95 -17.64 -11.44
C ARG A 77 -23.86 -16.63 -10.30
N TYR A 78 -23.03 -15.62 -10.48
CA TYR A 78 -22.79 -14.56 -9.51
C TYR A 78 -23.62 -13.30 -9.80
N GLY A 79 -24.44 -13.31 -10.86
CA GLY A 79 -25.26 -12.16 -11.24
C GLY A 79 -24.44 -10.94 -11.68
N LEU A 80 -23.20 -11.15 -12.13
CA LEU A 80 -22.29 -10.10 -12.56
C LEU A 80 -22.41 -9.83 -14.06
N GLU A 81 -22.33 -8.56 -14.44
CA GLU A 81 -22.25 -8.16 -15.83
C GLU A 81 -20.84 -8.43 -16.38
N LEU A 82 -20.74 -8.78 -17.66
CA LEU A 82 -19.46 -9.11 -18.30
C LEU A 82 -18.48 -7.93 -18.27
N GLU A 83 -19.00 -6.71 -18.31
CA GLU A 83 -18.23 -5.46 -18.19
C GLU A 83 -17.58 -5.32 -16.80
N GLU A 84 -18.27 -5.76 -15.75
CA GLU A 84 -17.75 -5.73 -14.39
C GLU A 84 -16.60 -6.73 -14.22
N VAL A 85 -16.72 -7.93 -14.79
CA VAL A 85 -15.63 -8.92 -14.80
C VAL A 85 -14.39 -8.37 -15.50
N GLN A 86 -14.56 -7.67 -16.63
CA GLN A 86 -13.45 -7.02 -17.33
C GLN A 86 -12.80 -5.91 -16.50
N ARG A 87 -13.59 -5.10 -15.77
CA ARG A 87 -13.05 -4.10 -14.84
C ARG A 87 -12.20 -4.74 -13.74
N ARG A 88 -12.69 -5.82 -13.13
CA ARG A 88 -11.96 -6.56 -12.08
C ARG A 88 -10.65 -7.15 -12.59
N ARG A 89 -10.69 -7.76 -13.78
CA ARG A 89 -9.50 -8.30 -14.45
C ARG A 89 -8.46 -7.21 -14.70
N LYS A 90 -8.88 -6.07 -15.24
CA LYS A 90 -7.99 -4.94 -15.51
C LYS A 90 -7.36 -4.39 -14.24
N LEU A 91 -8.15 -4.23 -13.16
CA LEU A 91 -7.62 -3.78 -11.87
C LEU A 91 -6.50 -4.70 -11.37
N VAL A 92 -6.74 -6.00 -11.38
CA VAL A 92 -5.76 -7.00 -10.92
C VAL A 92 -4.48 -6.96 -11.79
N GLU A 93 -4.62 -6.77 -13.10
CA GLU A 93 -3.50 -6.62 -14.03
C GLU A 93 -2.69 -5.32 -13.75
N ASP A 94 -3.37 -4.20 -13.55
CA ASP A 94 -2.76 -2.89 -13.28
C ASP A 94 -2.01 -2.91 -11.93
N VAL A 95 -2.66 -3.41 -10.86
CA VAL A 95 -2.07 -3.51 -9.51
C VAL A 95 -0.92 -4.52 -9.49
N GLY A 96 -1.08 -5.67 -10.16
CA GLY A 96 -0.02 -6.67 -10.28
C GLY A 96 1.22 -6.14 -10.99
N GLY A 97 1.03 -5.35 -12.06
CA GLY A 97 2.13 -4.68 -12.75
C GLY A 97 2.89 -3.68 -11.86
N GLU A 98 2.17 -2.89 -11.05
CA GLU A 98 2.77 -1.92 -10.13
C GLU A 98 3.58 -2.61 -9.02
N ILE A 99 3.04 -3.69 -8.43
CA ILE A 99 3.73 -4.47 -7.40
C ILE A 99 4.99 -5.14 -7.96
N GLU A 100 4.91 -5.74 -9.15
CA GLU A 100 6.07 -6.37 -9.78
C GLU A 100 7.17 -5.35 -10.09
N GLN A 101 6.80 -4.16 -10.58
CA GLN A 101 7.75 -3.07 -10.80
C GLN A 101 8.47 -2.64 -9.51
N MET A 102 7.72 -2.49 -8.41
CA MET A 102 8.31 -2.17 -7.10
C MET A 102 9.24 -3.29 -6.59
N ARG A 103 8.88 -4.56 -6.80
CA ARG A 103 9.72 -5.71 -6.45
C ARG A 103 10.99 -5.79 -7.30
N GLU A 104 10.88 -5.55 -8.60
CA GLU A 104 12.03 -5.56 -9.52
C GLU A 104 13.03 -4.47 -9.14
N GLU A 105 12.57 -3.25 -8.83
CA GLU A 105 13.44 -2.16 -8.35
C GLU A 105 14.10 -2.48 -7.00
N LEU A 106 13.40 -3.20 -6.12
CA LEU A 106 13.96 -3.68 -4.85
C LEU A 106 15.05 -4.74 -5.09
N GLN A 107 14.82 -5.70 -6.00
CA GLN A 107 15.78 -6.74 -6.35
C GLN A 107 16.99 -6.20 -7.10
N LYS A 108 16.77 -5.29 -8.05
CA LYS A 108 17.84 -4.61 -8.80
C LYS A 108 18.76 -3.82 -7.89
N ALA A 109 18.24 -3.28 -6.79
CA ALA A 109 19.06 -2.65 -5.76
C ALA A 109 19.96 -3.67 -5.05
N VAL A 110 19.49 -4.90 -4.80
CA VAL A 110 20.31 -5.99 -4.22
C VAL A 110 21.40 -6.44 -5.18
N THR A 111 21.11 -6.57 -6.47
CA THR A 111 22.10 -7.01 -7.46
C THR A 111 23.10 -5.92 -7.83
N SER A 112 22.69 -4.65 -7.86
CA SER A 112 23.60 -3.52 -8.06
C SER A 112 24.51 -3.27 -6.83
N SER A 113 24.14 -3.81 -5.67
CA SER A 113 24.95 -3.79 -4.45
C SER A 113 25.69 -5.10 -4.18
N ALA A 114 25.46 -6.14 -4.99
CA ALA A 114 26.41 -7.23 -5.13
C ALA A 114 27.60 -6.66 -5.91
N PRO A 115 28.81 -6.59 -5.32
CA PRO A 115 29.97 -6.26 -6.13
C PRO A 115 29.99 -7.31 -7.24
N THR A 116 30.10 -6.87 -8.49
CA THR A 116 30.56 -7.69 -9.59
C THR A 116 32.00 -8.13 -9.26
N GLY A 117 32.12 -9.06 -8.32
CA GLY A 117 33.35 -9.68 -7.84
C GLY A 117 33.87 -10.70 -8.84
N ASN A 118 33.86 -10.33 -10.13
CA ASN A 118 34.46 -11.11 -11.20
C ASN A 118 35.62 -10.34 -11.87
N SER A 119 36.33 -9.53 -11.08
CA SER A 119 37.71 -9.11 -11.34
C SER A 119 38.65 -10.11 -10.65
N PRO A 120 39.42 -10.93 -11.38
CA PRO A 120 40.37 -11.85 -10.80
C PRO A 120 41.66 -11.10 -10.45
N SER A 121 41.65 -10.26 -9.40
CA SER A 121 42.86 -9.56 -8.89
C SER A 121 42.53 -8.98 -7.50
N GLY A 122 42.33 -9.79 -6.46
CA GLY A 122 43.47 -10.31 -5.72
C GLY A 122 44.33 -9.16 -5.20
N LEU A 123 44.00 -8.62 -4.02
CA LEU A 123 44.94 -7.80 -3.25
C LEU A 123 46.28 -8.54 -3.24
N PRO A 124 47.39 -7.92 -3.70
CA PRO A 124 48.69 -8.57 -3.70
C PRO A 124 49.00 -9.07 -2.28
N ASN A 125 49.39 -10.33 -2.18
CA ASN A 125 49.77 -10.94 -0.92
C ASN A 125 50.95 -10.12 -0.37
N PRO A 126 51.03 -9.75 0.93
CA PRO A 126 52.12 -8.92 1.46
C PRO A 126 53.53 -9.51 1.24
N SER A 127 53.63 -10.78 0.86
CA SER A 127 54.86 -11.44 0.40
C SER A 127 55.38 -10.97 -0.97
N ASP A 128 54.54 -10.36 -1.83
CA ASP A 128 54.98 -9.81 -3.13
C ASP A 128 55.64 -8.42 -2.97
N PHE A 129 55.36 -7.71 -1.88
CA PHE A 129 56.01 -6.44 -1.54
C PHE A 129 57.46 -6.61 -1.03
N ASP A 130 57.78 -7.79 -0.48
CA ASP A 130 59.13 -8.09 0.03
C ASP A 130 60.15 -8.27 -1.12
N ASN A 131 59.67 -8.67 -2.31
CA ASN A 131 60.52 -8.90 -3.48
C ASN A 131 60.89 -7.60 -4.24
N VAL A 132 60.24 -6.48 -3.91
CA VAL A 132 60.52 -5.14 -4.48
C VAL A 132 61.50 -4.34 -3.61
N LEU A 133 61.80 -4.82 -2.40
CA LEU A 133 62.73 -4.21 -1.46
C LEU A 133 64.15 -4.78 -1.60
N SER A 134 64.55 -5.18 -2.81
CA SER A 134 65.97 -5.43 -3.10
C SER A 134 66.65 -4.08 -3.39
N PRO A 135 67.58 -3.61 -2.53
CA PRO A 135 68.09 -2.25 -2.59
C PRO A 135 69.15 -2.14 -3.68
N SER A 136 68.76 -1.66 -4.86
CA SER A 136 69.71 -1.26 -5.90
C SER A 136 69.07 -0.20 -6.80
N ALA A 137 69.52 1.05 -6.62
CA ALA A 137 69.20 2.24 -7.41
C ALA A 137 67.76 2.77 -7.21
N ASP A 138 67.44 4.05 -7.25
CA ASP A 138 68.13 5.35 -7.30
C ASP A 138 66.95 6.35 -7.35
N ALA A 139 67.01 7.43 -6.58
CA ALA A 139 66.31 8.72 -6.72
C ALA A 139 64.95 8.89 -7.49
N GLY A 140 64.04 7.91 -7.58
CA GLY A 140 62.81 8.02 -8.39
C GLY A 140 61.56 7.30 -7.87
N GLY A 141 61.58 6.78 -6.64
CA GLY A 141 60.46 6.02 -6.06
C GLY A 141 59.24 6.86 -5.65
N ASP A 142 59.43 8.15 -5.40
CA ASP A 142 58.35 9.07 -4.95
C ASP A 142 57.34 9.35 -6.08
N ASP A 143 57.82 9.52 -7.32
CA ASP A 143 56.97 9.81 -8.49
C ASP A 143 56.08 8.62 -8.87
N TYR A 144 56.54 7.38 -8.70
CA TYR A 144 55.75 6.20 -9.01
C TYR A 144 54.59 6.00 -8.04
N TYR A 145 54.85 6.22 -6.73
CA TYR A 145 53.80 6.17 -5.72
C TYR A 145 52.80 7.31 -5.88
N ALA A 146 53.27 8.54 -6.12
CA ALA A 146 52.39 9.68 -6.37
C ALA A 146 51.52 9.48 -7.62
N ALA A 147 52.07 8.93 -8.71
CA ALA A 147 51.32 8.64 -9.92
C ALA A 147 50.27 7.54 -9.71
N LEU A 148 50.60 6.49 -8.96
CA LEU A 148 49.67 5.42 -8.60
C LEU A 148 48.53 5.96 -7.71
N GLU A 149 48.86 6.79 -6.73
CA GLU A 149 47.89 7.40 -5.82
C GLU A 149 46.95 8.35 -6.57
N GLN A 150 47.48 9.13 -7.52
CA GLN A 150 46.70 10.01 -8.38
C GLN A 150 45.80 9.23 -9.34
N GLN A 151 46.28 8.11 -9.90
CA GLN A 151 45.47 7.21 -10.73
C GLN A 151 44.34 6.57 -9.93
N ARG A 152 44.63 6.14 -8.69
CA ARG A 152 43.63 5.58 -7.78
C ARG A 152 42.59 6.62 -7.35
N GLN A 153 43.01 7.86 -7.16
CA GLN A 153 42.11 8.98 -6.82
C GLN A 153 41.23 9.39 -8.01
N MET A 154 41.75 9.30 -9.24
CA MET A 154 40.95 9.49 -10.46
C MET A 154 39.94 8.36 -10.67
N GLU A 155 40.32 7.11 -10.42
CA GLU A 155 39.42 5.96 -10.50
C GLU A 155 38.28 6.08 -9.48
N LEU A 156 38.61 6.49 -8.25
CA LEU A 156 37.64 6.73 -7.18
C LEU A 156 36.74 7.96 -7.44
N MET A 157 37.22 8.96 -8.19
CA MET A 157 36.37 10.05 -8.69
C MET A 157 35.46 9.61 -9.83
N HIS A 158 35.92 8.71 -10.70
CA HIS A 158 35.14 8.23 -11.84
C HIS A 158 33.98 7.32 -11.39
N GLU A 159 34.22 6.45 -10.40
CA GLU A 159 33.18 5.64 -9.76
C GLU A 159 32.10 6.49 -9.07
N GLN A 160 32.47 7.66 -8.53
CA GLN A 160 31.51 8.60 -7.94
C GLN A 160 30.65 9.30 -9.00
N ASP A 161 31.21 9.62 -10.18
CA ASP A 161 30.49 10.31 -11.25
C ASP A 161 29.47 9.39 -11.95
N GLU A 162 29.80 8.10 -12.13
CA GLU A 162 28.88 7.11 -12.70
C GLU A 162 27.68 6.80 -11.77
N GLN A 163 27.88 6.83 -10.44
CA GLN A 163 26.79 6.72 -9.47
C GLN A 163 25.87 7.96 -9.48
N LEU A 164 26.42 9.16 -9.71
CA LEU A 164 25.63 10.39 -9.76
C LEU A 164 24.66 10.42 -10.96
N ASP A 165 25.02 9.82 -12.10
CA ASP A 165 24.14 9.77 -13.28
C ASP A 165 22.91 8.85 -13.04
N GLY A 166 23.09 7.77 -12.26
CA GLY A 166 22.00 6.94 -11.74
C GLY A 166 21.10 7.67 -10.74
N VAL A 167 21.67 8.57 -9.93
CA VAL A 167 20.92 9.45 -9.01
C VAL A 167 20.09 10.47 -9.79
N PHE A 168 20.59 11.06 -10.88
CA PHE A 168 19.83 12.03 -11.68
C PHE A 168 18.60 11.42 -12.35
N ARG A 169 18.69 10.19 -12.88
CA ARG A 169 17.51 9.46 -13.39
C ARG A 169 16.52 9.12 -12.27
N THR A 170 17.02 8.67 -11.12
CA THR A 170 16.17 8.34 -9.97
C THR A 170 15.46 9.58 -9.43
N VAL A 171 16.13 10.73 -9.36
CA VAL A 171 15.55 12.02 -8.93
C VAL A 171 14.56 12.55 -9.96
N GLY A 172 14.82 12.38 -11.27
CA GLY A 172 13.87 12.70 -12.33
C GLY A 172 12.58 11.90 -12.21
N ASN A 173 12.71 10.58 -11.99
CA ASN A 173 11.58 9.68 -11.81
C ASN A 173 10.84 9.97 -10.49
N LEU A 174 11.55 10.23 -9.40
CA LEU A 174 10.97 10.63 -8.11
C LEU A 174 10.21 11.94 -8.20
N ARG A 175 10.70 12.91 -8.99
CA ARG A 175 10.00 14.18 -9.23
C ARG A 175 8.71 13.95 -10.01
N GLN A 176 8.74 13.11 -11.03
CA GLN A 176 7.55 12.77 -11.80
C GLN A 176 6.54 12.00 -10.94
N GLN A 177 7.00 11.01 -10.16
CA GLN A 177 6.18 10.27 -9.22
C GLN A 177 5.60 11.17 -8.12
N ALA A 178 6.36 12.15 -7.62
CA ALA A 178 5.86 13.11 -6.64
C ALA A 178 4.81 14.07 -7.23
N ASP A 179 4.93 14.42 -8.52
CA ASP A 179 3.93 15.24 -9.23
C ASP A 179 2.64 14.44 -9.47
N ASP A 180 2.78 13.17 -9.87
CA ASP A 180 1.65 12.25 -10.03
C ASP A 180 0.96 11.95 -8.68
N MET A 181 1.74 11.73 -7.60
CA MET A 181 1.21 11.61 -6.23
C MET A 181 0.53 12.90 -5.75
N GLY A 182 1.09 14.06 -6.09
CA GLY A 182 0.50 15.36 -5.74
C GLY A 182 -0.89 15.54 -6.37
N ARG A 183 -1.03 15.13 -7.64
CA ARG A 183 -2.31 15.14 -8.35
C ARG A 183 -3.30 14.11 -7.81
N GLU A 184 -2.83 12.89 -7.52
CA GLU A 184 -3.70 11.83 -7.02
C GLU A 184 -4.18 12.11 -5.58
N LEU A 185 -3.34 12.75 -4.74
CA LEU A 185 -3.74 13.26 -3.42
C LEU A 185 -4.73 14.43 -3.52
N GLU A 186 -4.58 15.30 -4.52
CA GLU A 186 -5.54 16.39 -4.80
C GLU A 186 -6.89 15.81 -5.27
N GLU A 187 -6.88 14.80 -6.14
CA GLU A 187 -8.09 14.06 -6.54
C GLU A 187 -8.75 13.33 -5.35
N GLN A 188 -7.96 12.75 -4.45
CA GLN A 188 -8.49 12.11 -3.23
C GLN A 188 -9.05 13.13 -2.23
N ALA A 189 -8.47 14.32 -2.12
CA ALA A 189 -9.04 15.40 -1.31
C ALA A 189 -10.40 15.86 -1.83
N VAL A 190 -10.60 15.84 -3.15
CA VAL A 190 -11.90 16.11 -3.78
C VAL A 190 -12.90 14.98 -3.49
N MET A 191 -12.48 13.71 -3.55
CA MET A 191 -13.34 12.55 -3.25
C MET A 191 -13.76 12.48 -1.78
N ILE A 192 -12.90 12.90 -0.84
CA ILE A 192 -13.26 12.98 0.59
C ILE A 192 -14.42 13.97 0.84
N GLY A 193 -14.52 15.05 0.06
CA GLY A 193 -15.67 15.96 0.12
C GLY A 193 -16.98 15.31 -0.34
N GLU A 194 -16.92 14.40 -1.30
CA GLU A 194 -18.08 13.63 -1.77
C GLU A 194 -18.52 12.57 -0.75
N VAL A 195 -17.55 11.94 -0.06
CA VAL A 195 -17.82 11.01 1.04
C VAL A 195 -18.46 11.73 2.24
N ASP A 196 -18.00 12.93 2.59
CA ASP A 196 -18.57 13.72 3.69
C ASP A 196 -20.01 14.17 3.39
N THR A 197 -20.26 14.65 2.17
CA THR A 197 -21.63 15.01 1.73
C THR A 197 -22.56 13.80 1.62
N LEU A 198 -22.05 12.62 1.26
CA LEU A 198 -22.82 11.38 1.27
C LEU A 198 -23.09 10.90 2.71
N ALA A 199 -22.10 10.99 3.60
CA ALA A 199 -22.23 10.69 5.02
C ALA A 199 -23.26 11.59 5.70
N ASP A 200 -23.27 12.89 5.41
CA ASP A 200 -24.28 13.84 5.89
C ASP A 200 -25.69 13.48 5.38
N ARG A 201 -25.81 13.12 4.10
CA ARG A 201 -27.08 12.73 3.50
C ARG A 201 -27.60 11.40 4.08
N VAL A 202 -26.71 10.45 4.35
CA VAL A 202 -27.04 9.19 5.02
C VAL A 202 -27.42 9.45 6.48
N GLY A 203 -26.65 10.27 7.21
CA GLY A 203 -26.90 10.67 8.59
C GLY A 203 -28.27 11.33 8.77
N GLY A 204 -28.64 12.25 7.88
CA GLY A 204 -29.96 12.89 7.88
C GLY A 204 -31.12 11.91 7.61
N LYS A 205 -30.93 10.94 6.72
CA LYS A 205 -31.92 9.87 6.46
C LYS A 205 -32.03 8.90 7.64
N LEU A 206 -30.91 8.55 8.26
CA LEU A 206 -30.85 7.68 9.44
C LEU A 206 -31.55 8.34 10.63
N GLN A 207 -31.26 9.62 10.90
CA GLN A 207 -31.93 10.39 11.96
C GLN A 207 -33.45 10.51 11.72
N SER A 208 -33.85 10.71 10.46
CA SER A 208 -35.27 10.71 10.06
C SER A 208 -35.93 9.34 10.25
N GLY A 209 -35.21 8.26 9.91
CA GLY A 209 -35.65 6.88 10.13
C GLY A 209 -35.83 6.54 11.60
N VAL A 210 -34.85 6.89 12.44
CA VAL A 210 -34.90 6.72 13.90
C VAL A 210 -36.07 7.52 14.50
N SER A 211 -36.30 8.74 14.02
CA SER A 211 -37.42 9.57 14.47
C SER A 211 -38.77 8.94 14.11
N LYS A 212 -38.90 8.37 12.90
CA LYS A 212 -40.10 7.64 12.48
C LYS A 212 -40.31 6.36 13.28
N ILE A 213 -39.26 5.59 13.56
CA ILE A 213 -39.32 4.41 14.41
C ILE A 213 -39.79 4.79 15.83
N LYS A 214 -39.20 5.83 16.42
CA LYS A 214 -39.60 6.31 17.76
C LYS A 214 -41.07 6.75 17.79
N TYR A 215 -41.54 7.40 16.72
CA TYR A 215 -42.95 7.78 16.59
C TYR A 215 -43.88 6.56 16.46
N ILE A 216 -43.49 5.55 15.66
CA ILE A 216 -44.27 4.32 15.47
C ILE A 216 -44.35 3.52 16.78
N VAL A 217 -43.23 3.35 17.48
CA VAL A 217 -43.17 2.64 18.77
C VAL A 217 -44.12 3.30 19.77
N ARG A 218 -44.04 4.62 19.91
CA ARG A 218 -44.89 5.35 20.86
C ARG A 218 -46.38 5.29 20.50
N LYS A 219 -46.70 5.39 19.20
CA LYS A 219 -48.09 5.32 18.73
C LYS A 219 -48.69 3.92 18.86
N ASN A 220 -47.88 2.86 18.76
CA ASN A 220 -48.31 1.48 18.96
C ASN A 220 -48.52 1.17 20.47
N GLU A 221 -47.61 1.67 21.32
CA GLU A 221 -47.73 1.54 22.78
C GLU A 221 -49.01 2.21 23.31
N ASP A 222 -49.32 3.43 22.85
CA ASP A 222 -50.50 4.18 23.29
C ASP A 222 -51.82 3.50 22.86
N THR A 223 -51.89 2.92 21.65
CA THR A 223 -53.12 2.26 21.17
C THR A 223 -53.35 0.90 21.81
N MET A 224 -52.29 0.10 22.00
CA MET A 224 -52.41 -1.21 22.66
C MET A 224 -52.72 -1.07 24.15
N SER A 225 -52.09 -0.10 24.83
CA SER A 225 -52.37 0.20 26.24
C SER A 225 -53.80 0.71 26.43
N SER A 226 -54.25 1.66 25.60
CA SER A 226 -55.61 2.20 25.67
C SER A 226 -56.68 1.14 25.38
N PHE A 227 -56.42 0.24 24.41
CA PHE A 227 -57.33 -0.87 24.11
C PHE A 227 -57.42 -1.86 25.27
N CYS A 228 -56.29 -2.22 25.89
CA CYS A 228 -56.25 -3.10 27.05
C CYS A 228 -57.05 -2.52 28.24
N ILE A 229 -56.88 -1.23 28.54
CA ILE A 229 -57.63 -0.54 29.60
C ILE A 229 -59.14 -0.54 29.30
N ALA A 230 -59.54 -0.26 28.06
CA ALA A 230 -60.95 -0.27 27.67
C ALA A 230 -61.59 -1.66 27.83
N VAL A 231 -60.88 -2.73 27.45
CA VAL A 231 -61.36 -4.12 27.63
C VAL A 231 -61.50 -4.46 29.12
N LEU A 232 -60.53 -4.08 29.96
CA LEU A 232 -60.61 -4.32 31.41
C LEU A 232 -61.80 -3.62 32.06
N ILE A 233 -62.08 -2.36 31.67
CA ILE A 233 -63.25 -1.61 32.17
C ILE A 233 -64.55 -2.29 31.73
N PHE A 234 -64.65 -2.74 30.48
CA PHE A 234 -65.83 -3.42 29.98
C PHE A 234 -66.13 -4.72 30.74
N VAL A 235 -65.09 -5.53 31.00
CA VAL A 235 -65.22 -6.76 31.80
C VAL A 235 -65.66 -6.45 33.23
N LEU A 236 -65.09 -5.40 33.85
CA LEU A 236 -65.48 -4.97 35.20
C LEU A 236 -66.96 -4.56 35.26
N VAL A 237 -67.43 -3.78 34.27
CA VAL A 237 -68.84 -3.38 34.18
C VAL A 237 -69.77 -4.58 34.02
N LEU A 238 -69.40 -5.57 33.18
CA LEU A 238 -70.17 -6.80 33.04
C LEU A 238 -70.24 -7.59 34.35
N LEU A 239 -69.12 -7.72 35.08
CA LEU A 239 -69.12 -8.37 36.39
C LEU A 239 -70.01 -7.63 37.40
N LEU A 240 -70.00 -6.29 37.39
CA LEU A 240 -70.85 -5.49 38.26
C LEU A 240 -72.33 -5.72 37.95
N ILE A 241 -72.72 -5.69 36.67
CA ILE A 241 -74.10 -5.99 36.24
C ILE A 241 -74.52 -7.39 36.67
N LEU A 242 -73.64 -8.39 36.48
CA LEU A 242 -73.92 -9.77 36.87
C LEU A 242 -74.13 -9.88 38.39
N VAL A 243 -73.31 -9.22 39.20
CA VAL A 243 -73.44 -9.22 40.67
C VAL A 243 -74.70 -8.48 41.14
N ILE A 244 -75.16 -7.43 40.46
CA ILE A 244 -76.42 -6.74 40.82
C ILE A 244 -77.65 -7.55 40.38
N ALA A 245 -77.56 -8.24 39.25
CA ALA A 245 -78.66 -9.01 38.69
C ALA A 245 -78.89 -10.36 39.39
N LEU A 246 -77.91 -10.83 40.18
CA LEU A 246 -77.90 -12.11 40.90
C LEU A 246 -78.13 -11.88 42.39
#